data_AF-A0A9P1IRR5-F1
#
_entry.id   AF-A0A9P1IRR5-F1
#
_cell.length_a   1.000
_cell.length_b   1.000
_cell.length_c   1.000
_cell.angle_alpha   90.00
_cell.angle_beta   90.00
_cell.angle_gamma   90.00
#
_symmetry.space_group_name_H-M   'P 1'
#
loop_
_entity.id
_entity.type
_entity.pdbx_description
1 polymer ?
#
loop_
_entity_poly.entity_id
_entity_poly.type
_entity_poly.pdbx_seq_one_letter_code
_entity_poly.pdbx_strand_id
1 'polypeptide(L)'
;MMSSSSVIFVLALASTVSANYLINSTYWSCGAGTLPTMVSNQVLHACDEYYDYNLCCAIHDDCYDQQLGKANCDANFCACVAKAGENTTSSDGVCNTAGPAACLLVNVTDAAAEAYANAGESSTLVYTISTNNKIKNAYPVLFQKCLYQYLTIDICGLNFDFCINESSNKSDKKNCAIGLRRCLNQTKYNRVANTQCDNAVAQVVTVINEVITNLS
;
A
#
# COMPACT_ATOMS: atom_id res chain seq x y z
N MET A 1 -15.91 29.69 -24.17
CA MET A 1 -15.75 28.60 -25.15
C MET A 1 -14.27 28.24 -25.21
N MET A 2 -13.95 27.03 -24.75
CA MET A 2 -12.76 26.19 -24.97
C MET A 2 -11.36 26.82 -24.83
N SER A 3 -10.68 26.49 -23.72
CA SER A 3 -9.22 26.43 -23.63
C SER A 3 -8.83 24.96 -23.51
N SER A 4 -8.27 24.39 -24.57
CA SER A 4 -7.72 23.03 -24.61
C SER A 4 -6.20 23.14 -24.49
N SER A 5 -5.65 22.64 -23.40
CA SER A 5 -4.23 22.30 -23.31
C SER A 5 -4.14 20.91 -22.72
N SER A 6 -4.26 19.92 -23.61
CA SER A 6 -4.02 18.52 -23.32
C SER A 6 -2.51 18.32 -23.19
N VAL A 7 -2.00 18.32 -21.96
CA VAL A 7 -0.66 17.79 -21.69
C VAL A 7 -0.81 16.30 -21.46
N ILE A 8 -0.77 15.53 -22.55
CA ILE A 8 -0.68 14.06 -22.53
C ILE A 8 0.80 13.71 -22.66
N PHE A 9 1.46 13.38 -21.55
CA PHE A 9 2.74 12.66 -21.58
C PHE A 9 2.45 11.17 -21.45
N VAL A 10 2.42 10.48 -22.58
CA VAL A 10 2.41 9.00 -22.64
C VAL A 10 3.84 8.55 -22.93
N LEU A 11 4.50 8.00 -21.92
CA LEU A 11 5.71 7.18 -22.09
C LEU A 11 5.38 5.79 -21.56
N ALA A 12 4.75 4.97 -22.42
CA ALA A 12 4.58 3.55 -22.18
C ALA A 12 5.79 2.82 -22.78
N LEU A 13 6.77 2.48 -21.95
CA LEU A 13 7.79 1.49 -22.29
C LEU A 13 7.23 0.12 -21.90
N ALA A 14 6.77 -0.63 -22.90
CA ALA A 14 6.36 -2.03 -22.72
C ALA A 14 7.62 -2.91 -22.72
N SER A 15 8.16 -3.20 -21.55
CA SER A 15 9.11 -4.30 -21.36
C SER A 15 8.34 -5.60 -21.14
N THR A 16 8.77 -6.66 -21.84
CA THR A 16 8.22 -8.01 -21.68
C THR A 16 8.78 -8.64 -20.41
N VAL A 17 8.02 -8.63 -19.32
CA VAL A 17 8.39 -9.31 -18.07
C VAL A 17 7.19 -10.12 -17.54
N SER A 18 7.48 -11.20 -16.81
CA SER A 18 6.56 -12.28 -16.47
C SER A 18 5.32 -11.81 -15.71
N ALA A 19 4.14 -12.28 -16.15
CA ALA A 19 2.82 -11.96 -15.62
C ALA A 19 2.54 -12.43 -14.16
N ASN A 20 3.56 -12.89 -13.41
CA ASN A 20 3.39 -13.51 -12.09
C ASN A 20 3.55 -12.53 -10.91
N TYR A 21 4.00 -11.29 -11.14
CA TYR A 21 4.25 -10.30 -10.08
C TYR A 21 3.30 -9.09 -10.10
N LEU A 22 2.33 -9.07 -11.04
CA LEU A 22 1.38 -7.95 -11.10
C LEU A 22 0.35 -8.10 -9.98
N ILE A 23 0.27 -7.10 -9.09
CA ILE A 23 -0.83 -7.01 -8.14
C ILE A 23 -2.10 -6.80 -8.94
N ASN A 24 -3.09 -7.67 -8.76
CA ASN A 24 -4.41 -7.50 -9.36
C ASN A 24 -4.90 -6.08 -9.04
N SER A 25 -5.39 -5.35 -10.05
CA SER A 25 -5.79 -3.94 -9.90
C SER A 25 -6.83 -3.71 -8.80
N THR A 26 -7.55 -4.74 -8.38
CA THR A 26 -8.48 -4.71 -7.24
C THR A 26 -7.76 -4.46 -5.90
N TYR A 27 -6.50 -4.91 -5.75
CA TYR A 27 -5.66 -4.70 -4.56
C TYR A 27 -4.58 -3.64 -4.79
N TRP A 28 -4.71 -2.82 -5.83
CA TRP A 28 -3.79 -1.73 -6.13
C TRP A 28 -4.42 -0.39 -5.72
N SER A 29 -3.77 0.31 -4.79
CA SER A 29 -4.30 1.53 -4.16
C SER A 29 -3.84 2.81 -4.85
N CYS A 30 -2.70 2.82 -5.55
CA CYS A 30 -2.24 4.07 -6.15
C CYS A 30 -3.17 4.51 -7.28
N GLY A 31 -3.68 5.75 -7.23
CA GLY A 31 -4.40 6.41 -8.32
C GLY A 31 -5.82 6.83 -7.96
N ALA A 32 -6.20 8.04 -8.38
CA ALA A 32 -7.55 8.57 -8.17
C ALA A 32 -8.52 8.12 -9.28
N GLY A 33 -9.07 6.90 -9.13
CA GLY A 33 -10.05 6.31 -10.04
C GLY A 33 -9.45 5.35 -11.09
N THR A 34 -10.32 4.67 -11.84
CA THR A 34 -9.98 3.46 -12.61
C THR A 34 -8.77 3.60 -13.53
N LEU A 35 -8.70 4.66 -14.34
CA LEU A 35 -7.63 4.83 -15.33
C LEU A 35 -6.28 5.18 -14.66
N PRO A 36 -6.18 6.20 -13.77
CA PRO A 36 -4.97 6.43 -12.99
C PRO A 36 -4.49 5.20 -12.19
N THR A 37 -5.41 4.42 -11.63
CA THR A 37 -5.10 3.18 -10.92
C THR A 37 -4.44 2.14 -11.82
N MET A 38 -5.03 1.89 -12.99
CA MET A 38 -4.46 0.96 -13.97
C MET A 38 -3.09 1.43 -14.48
N VAL A 39 -2.95 2.72 -14.80
CA VAL A 39 -1.70 3.27 -15.32
C VAL A 39 -0.58 3.19 -14.28
N SER A 40 -0.83 3.59 -13.04
CA SER A 40 0.20 3.53 -12.00
C SER A 40 0.62 2.09 -11.68
N ASN A 41 -0.32 1.14 -11.67
CA ASN A 41 -0.04 -0.28 -11.52
C ASN A 41 0.92 -0.76 -12.63
N GLN A 42 0.64 -0.40 -13.88
CA GLN A 42 1.48 -0.77 -15.02
C GLN A 42 2.80 0.00 -15.08
N VAL A 43 2.89 1.24 -14.62
CA VAL A 43 4.15 1.98 -14.63
C VAL A 43 5.11 1.44 -13.57
N LEU A 44 4.58 1.08 -12.39
CA LEU A 44 5.41 0.70 -11.25
C LEU A 44 5.70 -0.81 -11.16
N HIS A 45 5.03 -1.67 -11.94
CA HIS A 45 5.22 -3.14 -11.83
C HIS A 45 6.65 -3.64 -12.04
N ALA A 46 7.49 -2.88 -12.74
CA ALA A 46 8.88 -3.21 -13.00
C ALA A 46 9.83 -2.69 -11.92
N CYS A 47 9.32 -1.97 -10.91
CA CYS A 47 10.11 -1.47 -9.81
C CYS A 47 10.27 -2.54 -8.74
N ASP A 48 11.49 -2.73 -8.23
CA ASP A 48 11.76 -3.65 -7.13
C ASP A 48 10.89 -3.31 -5.89
N GLU A 49 10.57 -2.03 -5.72
CA GLU A 49 9.77 -1.49 -4.61
C GLU A 49 8.27 -1.35 -4.94
N TYR A 50 7.78 -2.03 -5.98
CA TYR A 50 6.37 -2.00 -6.42
C TYR A 50 5.36 -2.17 -5.27
N TYR A 51 5.63 -3.10 -4.35
CA TYR A 51 4.80 -3.35 -3.17
C TYR A 51 4.86 -2.23 -2.12
N ASP A 52 6.01 -1.58 -1.98
CA ASP A 52 6.19 -0.47 -1.05
C ASP A 52 5.49 0.79 -1.57
N TYR A 53 5.53 1.04 -2.87
CA TYR A 53 4.73 2.10 -3.50
C TYR A 53 3.23 1.88 -3.25
N ASN A 54 2.73 0.66 -3.44
CA ASN A 54 1.33 0.34 -3.19
C ASN A 54 0.93 0.58 -1.72
N LEU A 55 1.81 0.19 -0.79
CA LEU A 55 1.61 0.42 0.64
C LEU A 55 1.57 1.92 0.98
N CYS A 56 2.44 2.72 0.38
CA CYS A 56 2.41 4.18 0.56
C CYS A 56 1.09 4.80 0.10
N CYS A 57 0.53 4.32 -1.01
CA CYS A 57 -0.77 4.77 -1.49
C CYS A 57 -1.91 4.34 -0.57
N ALA A 58 -1.91 3.09 -0.08
CA ALA A 58 -2.92 2.63 0.87
C ALA A 58 -2.93 3.44 2.17
N ILE A 59 -1.74 3.81 2.69
CA ILE A 59 -1.61 4.68 3.87
C ILE A 59 -2.14 6.09 3.58
N HIS A 60 -1.91 6.61 2.38
CA HIS A 60 -2.40 7.92 1.95
C HIS A 60 -3.93 7.95 1.83
N ASP A 61 -4.51 6.93 1.21
CA ASP A 61 -5.95 6.78 1.07
C ASP A 61 -6.63 6.62 2.43
N ASP A 62 -6.09 5.79 3.33
CA ASP A 62 -6.60 5.67 4.72
C ASP A 62 -6.51 7.01 5.49
N CYS A 63 -5.51 7.86 5.17
CA CYS A 63 -5.37 9.20 5.75
C CYS A 63 -6.42 10.17 5.21
N TYR A 64 -6.69 10.10 3.90
CA TYR A 64 -7.74 10.85 3.22
C TYR A 64 -9.11 10.48 3.76
N ASP A 65 -9.42 9.19 3.89
CA ASP A 65 -10.69 8.70 4.43
C ASP A 65 -10.95 9.17 5.87
N GLN A 66 -9.88 9.31 6.66
CA GLN A 66 -9.94 9.85 8.02
C GLN A 66 -9.95 11.37 8.08
N GLN A 67 -9.83 12.05 6.95
CA GLN A 67 -9.86 13.51 6.85
C GLN A 67 -8.83 14.19 7.78
N LEU A 68 -7.62 13.64 7.86
CA LEU A 68 -6.55 14.11 8.77
C LEU A 68 -5.82 15.38 8.30
N GLY A 69 -6.38 16.07 7.31
CA GLY A 69 -5.80 17.23 6.66
C GLY A 69 -4.98 16.83 5.44
N LYS A 70 -5.42 17.26 4.26
CA LYS A 70 -4.78 16.97 2.97
C LYS A 70 -3.26 17.20 2.97
N ALA A 71 -2.82 18.37 3.42
CA ALA A 71 -1.39 18.72 3.46
C ALA A 71 -0.56 17.77 4.35
N ASN A 72 -1.14 17.29 5.46
CA ASN A 72 -0.50 16.32 6.33
C ASN A 72 -0.43 14.94 5.66
N CYS A 73 -1.53 14.49 5.04
CA CYS A 73 -1.56 13.24 4.30
C CYS A 73 -0.55 13.24 3.13
N ASP A 74 -0.51 14.31 2.34
CA ASP A 74 0.39 14.45 1.20
C ASP A 74 1.86 14.50 1.63
N ALA A 75 2.19 15.19 2.73
CA ALA A 75 3.55 15.23 3.25
C ALA A 75 4.02 13.83 3.70
N ASN A 76 3.17 13.08 4.39
CA ASN A 76 3.48 11.71 4.81
C ASN A 76 3.60 10.76 3.61
N PHE A 77 2.72 10.90 2.61
CA PHE A 77 2.80 10.16 1.36
C PHE A 77 4.11 10.42 0.63
N CYS A 78 4.48 11.70 0.45
CA CYS A 78 5.74 12.11 -0.17
C CYS A 78 6.97 11.51 0.53
N ALA A 79 6.98 11.52 1.87
CA ALA A 79 8.06 10.89 2.64
C ALA A 79 8.10 9.36 2.44
N CYS A 80 6.93 8.72 2.36
CA CYS A 80 6.83 7.29 2.14
C CYS A 80 7.35 6.89 0.75
N VAL A 81 6.88 7.53 -0.32
CA VAL A 81 7.30 7.20 -1.69
C VAL A 81 8.77 7.56 -1.96
N ALA A 82 9.29 8.61 -1.31
CA ALA A 82 10.73 8.89 -1.34
C ALA A 82 11.51 7.75 -0.70
N LYS A 83 11.05 7.25 0.46
CA LYS A 83 11.70 6.13 1.15
C LYS A 83 11.61 4.82 0.36
N ALA A 84 10.50 4.55 -0.30
CA ALA A 84 10.37 3.42 -1.22
C ALA A 84 11.39 3.54 -2.36
N GLY A 85 11.55 4.72 -2.96
CA GLY A 85 12.51 4.95 -4.05
C GLY A 85 14.00 4.96 -3.66
N GLU A 86 14.36 5.06 -2.37
CA GLU A 86 15.76 5.16 -1.93
C GLU A 86 16.62 3.93 -2.27
N ASN A 87 16.00 2.76 -2.41
CA ASN A 87 16.70 1.51 -2.69
C ASN A 87 16.56 1.06 -4.16
N THR A 88 15.88 1.85 -4.99
CA THR A 88 15.59 1.49 -6.38
C THR A 88 16.88 1.29 -7.16
N THR A 89 17.13 0.04 -7.53
CA THR A 89 18.27 -0.35 -8.37
C THR A 89 17.94 -0.42 -9.85
N SER A 90 16.66 -0.21 -10.21
CA SER A 90 16.20 -0.29 -11.59
C SER A 90 16.99 0.69 -12.48
N SER A 91 17.58 0.16 -13.55
CA SER A 91 18.30 0.94 -14.56
C SER A 91 17.42 1.96 -15.28
N ASP A 92 16.12 1.71 -15.28
CA ASP A 92 15.13 2.49 -16.00
C ASP A 92 14.61 3.58 -15.06
N GLY A 93 14.90 4.84 -15.38
CA GLY A 93 14.63 6.00 -14.51
C GLY A 93 13.16 6.22 -14.11
N VAL A 94 12.22 5.39 -14.59
CA VAL A 94 10.80 5.41 -14.25
C VAL A 94 10.58 5.24 -12.74
N CYS A 95 11.22 4.25 -12.10
CA CYS A 95 11.02 3.99 -10.67
C CYS A 95 11.60 5.10 -9.78
N ASN A 96 12.65 5.79 -10.27
CA ASN A 96 13.24 6.95 -9.60
C ASN A 96 12.40 8.24 -9.77
N THR A 97 11.55 8.31 -10.79
CA THR A 97 10.76 9.50 -11.12
C THR A 97 9.29 9.37 -10.71
N ALA A 98 8.76 8.16 -10.62
CA ALA A 98 7.37 7.91 -10.29
C ALA A 98 6.99 8.39 -8.88
N GLY A 99 7.82 8.13 -7.86
CA GLY A 99 7.59 8.63 -6.50
C GLY A 99 7.54 10.17 -6.43
N PRO A 100 8.59 10.89 -6.89
CA PRO A 100 8.57 12.34 -6.97
C PRO A 100 7.41 12.92 -7.78
N ALA A 101 7.07 12.29 -8.91
CA ALA A 101 5.94 12.71 -9.74
C ALA A 101 4.60 12.54 -9.02
N ALA A 102 4.37 11.40 -8.36
CA ALA A 102 3.18 11.17 -7.57
C ALA A 102 3.06 12.17 -6.41
N CYS A 103 4.16 12.43 -5.70
CA CYS A 103 4.22 13.46 -4.65
C CYS A 103 3.86 14.86 -5.18
N LEU A 104 4.34 15.23 -6.36
CA LEU A 104 3.95 16.50 -6.99
C LEU A 104 2.45 16.54 -7.29
N LEU A 105 1.92 15.48 -7.92
CA LEU A 105 0.53 15.41 -8.37
C LEU A 105 -0.48 15.52 -7.23
N VAL A 106 -0.21 14.86 -6.09
CA VAL A 106 -1.12 14.97 -4.92
C VAL A 106 -1.16 16.40 -4.37
N ASN A 107 -0.07 17.17 -4.49
CA ASN A 107 0.01 18.52 -3.95
C ASN A 107 -0.64 19.59 -4.84
N VAL A 108 -0.62 19.44 -6.17
CA VAL A 108 -0.88 20.56 -7.10
C VAL A 108 -2.12 20.43 -7.98
N THR A 109 -2.80 19.28 -7.96
CA THR A 109 -3.92 19.04 -8.87
C THR A 109 -5.28 19.22 -8.19
N ASP A 110 -6.24 19.80 -8.92
CA ASP A 110 -7.64 19.86 -8.48
C ASP A 110 -8.21 18.46 -8.27
N ALA A 111 -7.80 17.49 -9.10
CA ALA A 111 -8.17 16.09 -8.93
C ALA A 111 -7.74 15.52 -7.56
N ALA A 112 -6.57 15.89 -7.04
CA ALA A 112 -6.14 15.46 -5.70
C ALA A 112 -6.91 16.18 -4.58
N ALA A 113 -7.31 17.43 -4.79
CA ALA A 113 -8.19 18.15 -3.86
C ALA A 113 -9.60 17.55 -3.84
N GLU A 114 -10.15 17.18 -4.99
CA GLU A 114 -11.42 16.48 -5.13
C GLU A 114 -11.36 15.08 -4.52
N ALA A 115 -10.29 14.32 -4.76
CA ALA A 115 -10.09 13.01 -4.16
C ALA A 115 -10.11 13.09 -2.63
N TYR A 116 -9.41 14.07 -2.05
CA TYR A 116 -9.45 14.31 -0.60
C TYR A 116 -10.85 14.71 -0.12
N ALA A 117 -11.52 15.65 -0.80
CA ALA A 117 -12.83 16.15 -0.40
C ALA A 117 -13.93 15.08 -0.48
N ASN A 118 -13.78 14.12 -1.39
CA ASN A 118 -14.72 13.02 -1.60
C ASN A 118 -14.30 11.73 -0.89
N ALA A 119 -13.16 11.73 -0.19
CA ALA A 119 -12.70 10.58 0.59
C ALA A 119 -13.60 10.36 1.81
N GLY A 120 -13.69 9.12 2.25
CA GLY A 120 -14.64 8.66 3.26
C GLY A 120 -14.99 7.19 3.02
N GLU A 121 -15.51 6.52 4.05
CA GLU A 121 -15.67 5.05 4.09
C GLU A 121 -16.17 4.46 2.77
N SER A 122 -15.23 3.92 1.98
CA SER A 122 -15.55 3.22 0.76
C SER A 122 -14.46 2.22 0.44
N SER A 123 -14.56 1.05 1.05
CA SER A 123 -14.40 -0.20 0.31
C SER A 123 -14.67 -1.43 1.19
N THR A 124 -15.34 -2.40 0.56
CA THR A 124 -15.67 -3.74 1.05
C THR A 124 -14.55 -4.74 0.81
N LEU A 125 -13.36 -4.29 0.39
CA LEU A 125 -12.23 -5.19 0.19
C LEU A 125 -11.73 -5.68 1.55
N VAL A 126 -11.65 -7.00 1.63
CA VAL A 126 -11.10 -7.74 2.76
C VAL A 126 -10.17 -8.79 2.16
N TYR A 127 -8.88 -8.49 2.16
CA TYR A 127 -7.85 -9.43 1.74
C TYR A 127 -7.80 -10.59 2.73
N THR A 128 -7.85 -11.80 2.19
CA THR A 128 -7.76 -13.03 2.98
C THR A 128 -6.36 -13.62 2.82
N ILE A 129 -5.57 -13.55 3.89
CA ILE A 129 -4.28 -14.26 3.98
C ILE A 129 -4.50 -15.76 3.76
N SER A 130 -3.69 -16.36 2.91
CA SER A 130 -3.82 -17.74 2.46
C SER A 130 -2.68 -18.64 2.93
N THR A 131 -1.49 -18.08 3.19
CA THR A 131 -0.25 -18.88 3.34
C THR A 131 -0.01 -19.45 4.74
N ASN A 132 -0.62 -18.91 5.81
CA ASN A 132 -0.41 -19.36 7.19
C ASN A 132 -1.74 -19.48 7.94
N ASN A 133 -2.13 -20.69 8.35
CA ASN A 133 -3.43 -20.94 9.00
C ASN A 133 -3.63 -20.17 10.32
N LYS A 134 -2.58 -20.01 11.15
CA LYS A 134 -2.71 -19.26 12.41
C LYS A 134 -3.01 -17.79 12.13
N ILE A 135 -2.24 -17.17 11.23
CA ILE A 135 -2.41 -15.77 10.86
C ILE A 135 -3.73 -15.58 10.12
N LYS A 136 -4.03 -16.42 9.14
CA LYS A 136 -5.30 -16.45 8.38
C LYS A 136 -6.52 -16.44 9.28
N ASN A 137 -6.52 -17.21 10.37
CA ASN A 137 -7.66 -17.27 11.28
C ASN A 137 -7.76 -16.04 12.18
N ALA A 138 -6.64 -15.40 12.51
CA ALA A 138 -6.61 -14.22 13.37
C ALA A 138 -6.88 -12.92 12.59
N TYR A 139 -6.44 -12.83 11.33
CA TYR A 139 -6.44 -11.60 10.52
C TYR A 139 -7.82 -10.94 10.36
N PRO A 140 -8.93 -11.68 10.12
CA PRO A 140 -10.23 -11.10 9.84
C PRO A 140 -10.79 -10.18 10.95
N VAL A 141 -10.31 -10.31 12.19
CA VAL A 141 -10.72 -9.44 13.30
C VAL A 141 -10.36 -7.98 13.07
N LEU A 142 -9.31 -7.72 12.28
CA LEU A 142 -8.83 -6.36 12.01
C LEU A 142 -9.87 -5.56 11.24
N PHE A 143 -10.47 -6.14 10.20
CA PHE A 143 -11.46 -5.44 9.35
C PHE A 143 -12.74 -5.06 10.09
N GLN A 144 -13.08 -5.78 11.17
CA GLN A 144 -14.23 -5.43 12.00
C GLN A 144 -13.95 -4.28 12.98
N LYS A 145 -12.68 -4.02 13.28
CA LYS A 145 -12.25 -3.10 14.35
C LYS A 145 -11.49 -1.87 13.85
N CYS A 146 -10.93 -1.94 12.64
CA CYS A 146 -10.06 -0.95 12.03
C CYS A 146 -10.66 -0.40 10.73
N LEU A 147 -11.87 0.19 10.81
CA LEU A 147 -12.64 0.66 9.65
C LEU A 147 -11.98 1.76 8.82
N TYR A 148 -10.91 2.39 9.35
CA TYR A 148 -10.21 3.50 8.72
C TYR A 148 -8.73 3.20 8.40
N GLN A 149 -8.32 1.94 8.58
CA GLN A 149 -6.96 1.47 8.26
C GLN A 149 -7.02 0.24 7.34
N TYR A 150 -8.18 -0.02 6.75
CA TYR A 150 -8.48 -1.31 6.13
C TYR A 150 -7.66 -1.51 4.85
N LEU A 151 -7.38 -0.45 4.08
CA LEU A 151 -6.53 -0.53 2.89
C LEU A 151 -5.11 -0.88 3.28
N THR A 152 -4.54 -0.18 4.27
CA THR A 152 -3.20 -0.50 4.76
C THR A 152 -3.14 -1.92 5.30
N ILE A 153 -4.15 -2.36 6.05
CA ILE A 153 -4.23 -3.74 6.58
C ILE A 153 -4.32 -4.78 5.45
N ASP A 154 -5.08 -4.50 4.39
CA ASP A 154 -5.16 -5.36 3.20
C ASP A 154 -3.79 -5.51 2.54
N ILE A 155 -3.12 -4.39 2.27
CA ILE A 155 -1.81 -4.41 1.63
C ILE A 155 -0.75 -5.08 2.51
N CYS A 156 -0.81 -4.89 3.84
CA CYS A 156 0.06 -5.63 4.76
C CYS A 156 -0.09 -7.16 4.59
N GLY A 157 -1.33 -7.65 4.48
CA GLY A 157 -1.63 -9.06 4.34
C GLY A 157 -1.22 -9.61 2.96
N LEU A 158 -1.47 -8.84 1.92
CA LEU A 158 -1.06 -9.15 0.54
C LEU A 158 0.47 -9.27 0.43
N ASN A 159 1.20 -8.26 0.92
CA ASN A 159 2.66 -8.25 0.90
C ASN A 159 3.25 -9.43 1.68
N PHE A 160 2.60 -9.82 2.79
CA PHE A 160 2.99 -11.02 3.53
C PHE A 160 2.84 -12.30 2.71
N ASP A 161 1.70 -12.52 2.06
CA ASP A 161 1.45 -13.72 1.25
C ASP A 161 2.43 -13.81 0.08
N PHE A 162 2.69 -12.69 -0.62
CA PHE A 162 3.72 -12.64 -1.67
C PHE A 162 5.09 -13.00 -1.11
N CYS A 163 5.51 -12.35 -0.02
CA CYS A 163 6.80 -12.62 0.60
C CYS A 163 6.95 -14.10 1.00
N ILE A 164 5.91 -14.71 1.58
CA ILE A 164 5.93 -16.13 1.98
C ILE A 164 6.01 -17.06 0.76
N ASN A 165 5.33 -16.73 -0.32
CA ASN A 165 5.33 -17.53 -1.55
C ASN A 165 6.70 -17.51 -2.26
N GLU A 166 7.40 -16.39 -2.21
CA GLU A 166 8.77 -16.23 -2.73
C GLU A 166 9.84 -16.81 -1.77
N SER A 167 9.49 -17.03 -0.51
CA SER A 167 10.45 -17.48 0.51
C SER A 167 10.82 -18.95 0.37
N SER A 168 12.11 -19.19 0.16
CA SER A 168 12.66 -20.55 -0.01
C SER A 168 12.95 -21.28 1.31
N ASN A 169 13.21 -20.53 2.39
CA ASN A 169 13.71 -21.09 3.64
C ASN A 169 13.02 -20.49 4.89
N LYS A 170 13.31 -21.05 6.07
CA LYS A 170 12.71 -20.61 7.34
C LYS A 170 13.07 -19.17 7.71
N SER A 171 14.30 -18.73 7.41
CA SER A 171 14.77 -17.39 7.70
C SER A 171 14.00 -16.34 6.89
N ASP A 172 13.79 -16.60 5.60
CA ASP A 172 13.00 -15.71 4.72
C ASP A 172 11.56 -15.62 5.24
N LYS A 173 10.92 -16.77 5.54
CA LYS A 173 9.55 -16.81 6.08
C LYS A 173 9.43 -16.07 7.41
N LYS A 174 10.47 -16.14 8.25
CA LYS A 174 10.55 -15.37 9.50
C LYS A 174 10.61 -13.88 9.22
N ASN A 175 11.40 -13.46 8.23
CA ASN A 175 11.49 -12.05 7.81
C ASN A 175 10.15 -11.55 7.26
N CYS A 176 9.40 -12.35 6.50
CA CYS A 176 8.05 -12.01 6.05
C CYS A 176 7.11 -11.77 7.23
N ALA A 177 7.11 -12.65 8.23
CA ALA A 177 6.30 -12.48 9.43
C ALA A 177 6.71 -11.23 10.25
N ILE A 178 8.01 -10.92 10.32
CA ILE A 178 8.51 -9.67 10.92
C ILE A 178 8.03 -8.45 10.12
N GLY A 179 8.03 -8.53 8.79
CA GLY A 179 7.51 -7.51 7.88
C GLY A 179 6.04 -7.23 8.12
N LEU A 180 5.19 -8.28 8.14
CA LEU A 180 3.77 -8.18 8.45
C LEU A 180 3.54 -7.50 9.80
N ARG A 181 4.26 -7.94 10.84
CA ARG A 181 4.18 -7.33 12.18
C ARG A 181 4.53 -5.85 12.16
N ARG A 182 5.58 -5.45 11.43
CA ARG A 182 6.01 -4.06 11.31
C ARG A 182 4.93 -3.23 10.61
N CYS A 183 4.41 -3.72 9.49
CA CYS A 183 3.35 -3.08 8.72
C CYS A 183 2.10 -2.85 9.58
N LEU A 184 1.62 -3.88 10.28
CA LEU A 184 0.48 -3.76 11.20
C LEU A 184 0.72 -2.79 12.37
N ASN A 185 1.94 -2.71 12.90
CA ASN A 185 2.23 -1.73 13.95
C ASN A 185 2.26 -0.29 13.42
N GLN A 186 2.59 -0.10 12.14
CA GLN A 186 2.62 1.22 11.53
C GLN A 186 1.22 1.82 11.35
N THR A 187 0.18 0.98 11.26
CA THR A 187 -1.23 1.45 11.20
C THR A 187 -1.66 2.23 12.44
N LYS A 188 -0.87 2.24 13.52
CA LYS A 188 -1.16 3.00 14.75
C LYS A 188 -0.80 4.48 14.66
N TYR A 189 0.05 4.87 13.70
CA TYR A 189 0.53 6.24 13.56
C TYR A 189 -0.30 7.01 12.54
N ASN A 190 -0.27 8.34 12.63
CA ASN A 190 -0.91 9.24 11.67
C ASN A 190 -2.37 8.89 11.38
N ARG A 191 -3.13 8.58 12.44
CA ARG A 191 -4.55 8.22 12.37
C ARG A 191 -5.33 8.76 13.56
N VAL A 192 -6.66 8.77 13.47
CA VAL A 192 -7.52 8.97 14.64
C VAL A 192 -7.34 7.78 15.58
N ALA A 193 -7.14 8.06 16.87
CA ALA A 193 -6.96 7.03 17.89
C ALA A 193 -8.22 6.16 18.02
N ASN A 194 -8.05 4.83 18.02
CA ASN A 194 -9.14 3.86 18.15
C ASN A 194 -8.64 2.65 18.95
N THR A 195 -9.00 2.62 20.24
CA THR A 195 -8.61 1.56 21.17
C THR A 195 -9.07 0.17 20.72
N GLN A 196 -10.22 0.06 20.05
CA GLN A 196 -10.69 -1.24 19.56
C GLN A 196 -9.79 -1.78 18.44
N CYS A 197 -9.42 -0.92 17.49
CA CYS A 197 -8.45 -1.26 16.46
C CYS A 197 -7.07 -1.58 17.06
N ASP A 198 -6.59 -0.75 17.99
CA ASP A 198 -5.28 -0.96 18.64
C ASP A 198 -5.18 -2.32 19.36
N ASN A 199 -6.25 -2.70 20.05
CA ASN A 199 -6.35 -3.99 20.71
C ASN A 199 -6.41 -5.14 19.69
N ALA A 200 -7.17 -4.99 18.60
CA ALA A 200 -7.23 -6.00 17.54
C ALA A 200 -5.86 -6.20 16.86
N VAL A 201 -5.15 -5.10 16.55
CA VAL A 201 -3.77 -5.15 16.04
C VAL A 201 -2.85 -5.85 17.03
N ALA A 202 -2.93 -5.52 18.33
CA ALA A 202 -2.10 -6.17 19.36
C ALA A 202 -2.36 -7.68 19.47
N GLN A 203 -3.62 -8.10 19.35
CA GLN A 203 -4.01 -9.52 19.34
C GLN A 203 -3.39 -10.26 18.14
N VAL A 204 -3.53 -9.72 16.92
CA VAL A 204 -2.97 -10.34 15.72
C VAL A 204 -1.43 -10.34 15.75
N VAL A 205 -0.80 -9.26 16.23
CA VAL A 205 0.65 -9.18 16.43
C VAL A 205 1.16 -10.25 17.39
N THR A 206 0.39 -10.59 18.43
CA THR A 206 0.73 -11.69 19.35
C THR A 206 0.78 -13.03 18.61
N VAL A 207 -0.21 -13.32 17.76
CA VAL A 207 -0.24 -14.53 16.92
C VAL A 207 0.97 -14.56 15.96
N ILE A 208 1.31 -13.42 15.36
CA ILE A 208 2.48 -13.31 14.48
C ILE A 208 3.78 -13.58 15.24
N ASN A 209 3.93 -13.10 16.48
CA ASN A 209 5.10 -13.37 17.31
C ASN A 209 5.27 -14.87 17.63
N GLU A 210 4.17 -15.60 17.84
CA GLU A 210 4.23 -17.06 17.95
C GLU A 210 4.75 -17.70 16.67
N VAL A 211 4.29 -17.26 15.49
CA VAL A 211 4.77 -17.77 14.21
C VAL A 211 6.26 -17.49 14.02
N ILE A 212 6.72 -16.27 14.34
CA ILE A 212 8.14 -15.89 14.29
C ILE A 212 8.99 -16.80 15.18
N THR A 213 8.51 -17.11 16.40
CA THR A 213 9.21 -17.98 17.37
C THR A 213 9.27 -19.43 16.89
N ASN A 214 8.27 -19.90 16.15
CA ASN A 214 8.27 -21.26 15.58
C ASN A 214 9.14 -21.39 14.32
N LEU A 215 9.58 -20.26 13.75
CA LEU A 215 10.47 -20.20 12.58
C LEU A 215 11.93 -19.95 12.96
N SER A 216 12.25 -19.73 14.25
CA SER A 216 13.62 -19.58 14.75
C SER A 216 14.34 -20.90 14.95
#